data_AF-A0A821MCW6-F1
#
_entry.id   AF-A0A821MCW6-F1
#
_cell.length_a   1.000
_cell.length_b   1.000
_cell.length_c   1.000
_cell.angle_alpha   90.00
_cell.angle_beta   90.00
_cell.angle_gamma   90.00
#
_symmetry.space_group_name_H-M   'P 1'
#
loop_
_entity.id
_entity.type
_entity.pdbx_description
1 polymer ?
#
loop_
_entity_poly.entity_id
_entity_poly.type
_entity_poly.pdbx_seq_one_letter_code
_entity_poly.pdbx_strand_id
1 'polypeptide(L)'
;MINIPVFDIEIQRMILIEVHAAESTIKQRYGRLGRTQPEKYYALYDFDPKTKPFPVPQICQSDLISIEFSLRKSPLKNGLDYMKEFLPEQPKREAIFYTTHELMR
;
A
#
# COMPACT_ATOMS: atom_id res chain seq x y z
N MET A 1 8.95 11.54 7.55
CA MET A 1 8.96 10.07 7.41
C MET A 1 7.68 9.44 7.95
N ILE A 2 7.37 8.21 7.49
CA ILE A 2 6.35 7.31 8.04
C ILE A 2 6.83 5.86 7.95
N ASN A 3 6.42 5.03 8.90
CA ASN A 3 6.63 3.59 8.85
C ASN A 3 5.47 2.92 8.11
N ILE A 4 5.79 2.09 7.12
CA ILE A 4 4.81 1.29 6.39
C ILE A 4 5.21 -0.18 6.40
N PRO A 5 4.25 -1.11 6.58
CA PRO A 5 4.52 -2.53 6.42
C PRO A 5 4.62 -2.87 4.93
N VAL A 6 5.67 -3.57 4.53
CA VAL A 6 5.89 -4.05 3.15
C VAL A 6 6.21 -5.53 3.19
N PHE A 7 5.60 -6.31 2.31
CA PHE A 7 5.92 -7.71 2.12
C PHE A 7 7.21 -7.85 1.31
N ASP A 8 8.16 -8.57 1.89
CA ASP A 8 9.39 -8.96 1.22
C ASP A 8 9.27 -10.43 0.78
N ILE A 9 9.32 -10.64 -0.54
CA ILE A 9 9.16 -11.97 -1.16
C ILE A 9 10.39 -12.86 -0.90
N GLU A 10 11.58 -12.28 -0.81
CA GLU A 10 12.83 -13.05 -0.67
C GLU A 10 12.90 -13.75 0.69
N ILE A 11 12.47 -13.04 1.74
CA ILE A 11 12.42 -13.56 3.11
C ILE A 11 11.02 -14.02 3.54
N GLN A 12 10.03 -13.90 2.65
CA GLN A 12 8.63 -14.31 2.82
C GLN A 12 7.95 -13.74 4.07
N ARG A 13 8.20 -12.46 4.39
CA ARG A 13 7.71 -11.82 5.62
C ARG A 13 7.37 -10.35 5.42
N MET A 14 6.47 -9.85 6.27
CA MET A 14 6.22 -8.42 6.39
C MET A 14 7.38 -7.77 7.14
N ILE A 15 7.95 -6.72 6.56
CA ILE A 15 8.95 -5.86 7.18
C ILE A 15 8.40 -4.45 7.35
N LEU A 16 8.88 -3.74 8.35
CA LEU A 16 8.55 -2.33 8.54
C LEU A 16 9.65 -1.48 7.91
N ILE A 17 9.30 -0.67 6.92
CA ILE A 17 10.24 0.26 6.29
C ILE A 17 9.83 1.70 6.53
N GLU A 18 10.83 2.57 6.63
CA GLU A 18 10.63 4.00 6.75
C GLU A 18 10.62 4.64 5.36
N VAL A 19 9.59 5.43 5.04
CA VAL A 19 9.44 6.10 3.75
C VAL A 19 9.05 7.57 3.90
N HIS A 20 9.27 8.34 2.83
CA HIS A 20 8.76 9.70 2.73
C HIS A 20 7.22 9.68 2.68
N ALA A 21 6.61 10.58 3.43
CA ALA A 21 5.16 10.71 3.44
C ALA A 21 4.71 11.33 2.11
N ALA A 22 3.65 10.78 1.52
CA ALA A 22 3.04 11.37 0.33
C ALA A 22 2.42 12.75 0.64
N GLU A 23 2.30 13.60 -0.38
CA GLU A 23 1.69 14.93 -0.27
C GLU A 23 0.29 14.87 0.33
N SER A 24 -0.55 13.95 -0.16
CA SER A 24 -1.90 13.71 0.37
C SER A 24 -1.88 13.43 1.87
N THR A 25 -0.95 12.62 2.36
CA THR A 25 -0.78 12.33 3.80
C THR A 25 -0.36 13.58 4.59
N ILE A 26 0.56 14.38 4.07
CA ILE A 26 1.00 15.64 4.69
C ILE A 26 -0.17 16.63 4.76
N LYS A 27 -0.94 16.77 3.67
CA LYS A 27 -2.14 17.61 3.63
C LYS A 27 -3.19 17.16 4.64
N GLN A 28 -3.37 15.85 4.82
CA GLN A 28 -4.25 15.32 5.86
C GLN A 28 -3.76 15.67 7.27
N ARG A 29 -2.45 15.59 7.53
CA ARG A 29 -1.85 16.01 8.82
C ARG A 29 -2.04 17.50 9.06
N TYR A 30 -1.80 18.33 8.06
CA TYR A 30 -2.05 19.76 8.12
C TYR A 30 -3.52 20.05 8.44
N GLY A 31 -4.47 19.41 7.75
CA GLY A 31 -5.90 19.59 7.97
C GLY A 31 -6.42 19.04 9.32
N ARG A 32 -5.60 18.33 10.11
CA ARG A 32 -5.94 18.03 11.51
C ARG A 32 -5.82 19.24 12.41
N LEU A 33 -4.90 20.15 12.09
CA LEU A 33 -4.80 21.45 12.74
C LEU A 33 -5.91 22.35 12.21
N GLY A 34 -6.28 23.39 12.96
CA GLY A 34 -7.24 24.36 12.44
C GLY A 34 -8.72 23.94 12.54
N ARG A 35 -9.05 22.77 13.10
CA ARG A 35 -10.44 22.27 13.17
C ARG A 35 -11.32 23.08 14.13
N THR A 36 -10.72 23.64 15.17
CA THR A 36 -11.40 24.41 16.22
C THR A 36 -10.99 25.88 16.20
N GLN A 37 -9.72 26.15 15.94
CA GLN A 37 -9.16 27.51 15.84
C GLN A 37 -7.90 27.49 14.96
N PRO A 38 -7.49 28.63 14.37
CA PRO A 38 -6.25 28.71 13.58
C PRO A 38 -5.02 28.26 14.36
N GLU A 39 -4.20 27.40 13.75
CA GLU A 39 -3.00 26.82 14.36
C GLU A 39 -1.82 26.81 13.38
N LYS A 40 -0.61 26.51 13.89
CA LYS A 40 0.63 26.47 13.11
C LYS A 40 1.06 25.04 12.84
N TYR A 41 1.44 24.77 11.60
CA TYR A 41 2.04 23.50 11.20
C TYR A 41 3.55 23.63 11.09
N TYR A 42 4.29 22.71 11.71
CA TYR A 42 5.75 22.67 11.66
C TYR A 42 6.19 21.47 10.82
N ALA A 43 6.73 21.74 9.63
CA ALA A 43 7.32 20.74 8.76
C ALA A 43 8.79 20.51 9.15
N LEU A 44 9.10 19.34 9.71
CA LEU A 44 10.45 18.96 10.14
C LEU A 44 11.19 18.08 9.11
N TYR A 45 10.72 18.06 7.87
CA TYR A 45 11.29 17.24 6.79
C TYR A 45 11.99 18.12 5.76
N ASP A 46 12.99 17.55 5.10
CA ASP A 46 13.85 18.18 4.10
C ASP A 46 13.55 17.74 2.65
N PHE A 47 12.62 16.78 2.46
CA PHE A 47 12.20 16.33 1.14
C PHE A 47 11.04 17.15 0.55
N ASP A 48 10.92 17.16 -0.79
CA ASP A 48 9.77 17.75 -1.49
C ASP A 48 8.59 16.76 -1.55
N PRO A 49 7.45 17.04 -0.87
CA PRO A 49 6.26 16.18 -0.90
C PRO A 49 5.67 15.97 -2.29
N LYS A 50 5.86 16.92 -3.21
CA LYS A 50 5.26 16.87 -4.56
C LYS A 50 5.80 15.74 -5.43
N THR A 51 6.95 15.19 -5.06
CA THR A 51 7.54 14.01 -5.72
C THR A 51 6.67 12.75 -5.58
N LYS A 52 5.78 12.70 -4.58
CA LYS A 52 4.89 11.57 -4.34
C LYS A 52 3.49 12.07 -3.91
N PRO A 53 2.56 12.26 -4.85
CA PRO A 53 1.25 12.85 -4.53
C PRO A 53 0.39 11.91 -3.65
N PHE A 54 0.44 10.61 -3.91
CA PHE A 54 -0.34 9.58 -3.21
C PHE A 54 0.56 8.46 -2.65
N PRO A 55 0.17 7.83 -1.53
CA PRO A 55 0.84 6.63 -1.06
C PRO A 55 0.69 5.50 -2.08
N VAL A 56 1.65 4.58 -2.10
CA VAL A 56 1.54 3.36 -2.90
C VAL A 56 0.37 2.53 -2.33
N PRO A 57 -0.51 1.97 -3.18
CA PRO A 57 -1.61 1.14 -2.72
C PRO A 57 -1.14 -0.07 -1.93
N GLN A 58 -1.88 -0.40 -0.87
CA GLN A 58 -1.52 -1.49 0.04
C GLN A 58 -1.46 -2.85 -0.67
N ILE A 59 -2.29 -3.07 -1.69
CA ILE A 59 -2.30 -4.29 -2.50
C ILE A 59 -0.99 -4.48 -3.30
N CYS A 60 -0.21 -3.41 -3.51
CA CYS A 60 1.11 -3.49 -4.15
C CYS A 60 2.24 -3.74 -3.15
N GLN A 61 1.94 -3.77 -1.85
CA GLN A 61 2.93 -3.81 -0.77
C GLN A 61 2.66 -4.90 0.27
N SER A 62 1.59 -5.70 0.14
CA SER A 62 1.18 -6.67 1.17
C SER A 62 1.34 -8.10 0.68
N ASP A 63 1.35 -9.05 1.62
CA ASP A 63 1.12 -10.45 1.32
C ASP A 63 -0.30 -10.62 0.78
N LEU A 64 -0.42 -11.21 -0.41
CA LEU A 64 -1.68 -11.33 -1.14
C LEU A 64 -2.37 -12.67 -0.92
N ILE A 65 -1.80 -13.61 -0.14
CA ILE A 65 -2.36 -14.95 0.09
C ILE A 65 -3.81 -14.91 0.57
N SER A 66 -4.09 -14.08 1.59
CA SER A 66 -5.45 -13.94 2.12
C SER A 66 -6.42 -13.34 1.10
N ILE A 67 -5.95 -12.41 0.28
CA ILE A 67 -6.74 -11.78 -0.78
C ILE A 67 -7.05 -12.81 -1.87
N GLU A 68 -6.05 -13.55 -2.34
CA GLU A 68 -6.21 -14.59 -3.36
C GLU A 68 -7.19 -15.68 -2.92
N PHE A 69 -7.03 -16.17 -1.68
CA PHE A 69 -7.94 -17.15 -1.11
C PHE A 69 -9.39 -16.62 -1.08
N SER A 70 -9.58 -15.39 -0.59
CA SER A 70 -10.90 -14.77 -0.50
C SER A 70 -11.54 -14.55 -1.87
N LEU A 71 -10.75 -14.13 -2.86
CA LEU A 71 -11.19 -13.92 -4.23
C LEU A 71 -11.65 -15.24 -4.89
N ARG A 72 -10.87 -16.32 -4.73
CA ARG A 72 -11.26 -17.65 -5.23
C ARG A 72 -12.50 -18.22 -4.56
N LYS A 73 -12.73 -17.89 -3.28
CA LYS A 73 -13.94 -18.29 -2.54
C LYS A 73 -15.15 -17.39 -2.83
N SER A 74 -14.92 -16.22 -3.41
CA SER A 74 -16.00 -15.30 -3.76
C SER A 74 -16.90 -15.87 -4.86
N PRO A 75 -18.14 -15.38 -5.01
CA PRO A 75 -19.02 -15.76 -6.11
C PRO A 75 -18.44 -15.52 -7.51
N LEU A 76 -17.46 -14.62 -7.62
CA LEU A 76 -16.77 -14.33 -8.88
C LEU A 76 -15.87 -15.48 -9.33
N LYS A 77 -15.43 -16.35 -8.39
CA LYS A 77 -14.52 -17.49 -8.63
C LYS A 77 -13.23 -17.15 -9.38
N ASN A 78 -12.89 -15.87 -9.43
CA ASN A 78 -11.74 -15.33 -10.15
C ASN A 78 -10.68 -14.90 -9.13
N GLY A 79 -9.41 -15.15 -9.41
CA GLY A 79 -8.28 -14.75 -8.57
C GLY A 79 -7.71 -13.36 -8.90
N LEU A 80 -6.57 -13.04 -8.30
CA LEU A 80 -5.81 -11.82 -8.52
C LEU A 80 -5.41 -11.63 -9.99
N ASP A 81 -5.17 -12.73 -10.71
CA ASP A 81 -4.83 -12.67 -12.14
C ASP A 81 -5.92 -12.03 -13.00
N TYR A 82 -7.18 -12.19 -12.62
CA TYR A 82 -8.30 -11.51 -13.26
C TYR A 82 -8.50 -10.11 -12.66
N MET A 83 -8.47 -10.00 -11.33
CA MET A 83 -8.77 -8.75 -10.65
C MET A 83 -7.77 -7.62 -10.94
N LYS A 84 -6.51 -7.95 -11.28
CA LYS A 84 -5.48 -6.95 -11.60
C LYS A 84 -5.85 -6.02 -12.74
N GLU A 85 -6.71 -6.45 -13.68
CA GLU A 85 -7.16 -5.63 -14.81
C GLU A 85 -8.02 -4.43 -14.38
N PHE A 86 -8.61 -4.49 -13.18
CA PHE A 86 -9.51 -3.46 -12.65
C PHE A 86 -8.82 -2.56 -11.62
N LEU A 87 -7.54 -2.82 -11.30
CA LEU A 87 -6.81 -2.04 -10.31
C LEU A 87 -6.15 -0.81 -10.96
N PRO A 88 -6.24 0.37 -10.33
CA PRO A 88 -5.57 1.58 -10.83
C PRO A 88 -4.04 1.44 -10.82
N GLU A 89 -3.51 0.66 -9.86
CA GLU A 89 -2.11 0.26 -9.81
C GLU A 89 -2.05 -1.24 -9.51
N GLN A 90 -1.28 -1.97 -10.31
CA GLN A 90 -1.22 -3.42 -10.25
C GLN A 90 -0.09 -3.88 -9.31
N PRO A 91 -0.31 -4.95 -8.53
CA PRO A 91 0.78 -5.61 -7.82
C PRO A 91 1.83 -6.12 -8.81
N LYS A 92 3.07 -6.25 -8.34
CA LYS A 92 4.15 -6.85 -9.15
C LYS A 92 3.76 -8.24 -9.61
N ARG A 93 4.12 -8.60 -10.84
CA ARG A 93 3.87 -9.95 -11.39
C ARG A 93 4.48 -11.04 -10.51
N GLU A 94 5.66 -10.80 -9.93
CA GLU A 94 6.29 -11.75 -9.01
C GLU A 94 5.42 -12.00 -7.77
N ALA A 95 4.81 -10.95 -7.21
CA ALA A 95 3.94 -11.08 -6.03
C ALA A 95 2.69 -11.92 -6.34
N ILE A 96 2.04 -11.67 -7.49
CA ILE A 96 0.87 -12.45 -7.93
C ILE A 96 1.26 -13.92 -8.18
N PHE A 97 2.37 -14.14 -8.87
CA PHE A 97 2.87 -15.48 -9.15
C PHE A 97 3.23 -16.24 -7.86
N TYR A 98 3.97 -15.61 -6.96
CA TYR A 98 4.31 -16.17 -5.65
C TYR A 98 3.04 -16.57 -4.90
N THR A 99 2.08 -15.67 -4.77
CA THR A 99 0.82 -15.92 -4.04
C THR A 99 -0.01 -17.05 -4.64
N THR A 100 -0.16 -17.08 -5.97
CA THR A 100 -0.93 -18.14 -6.64
C THR A 100 -0.28 -19.51 -6.48
N HIS A 101 1.05 -19.57 -6.57
CA HIS A 101 1.81 -20.79 -6.35
C HIS A 101 1.77 -21.26 -4.89
N GLU A 102 1.97 -20.36 -3.92
CA GLU A 102 1.99 -20.69 -2.50
C GLU A 102 0.63 -21.22 -2.01
N LEU A 103 -0.48 -20.72 -2.55
CA LEU A 103 -1.82 -21.21 -2.21
C LEU A 103 -2.14 -22.60 -2.79
N MET A 104 -1.45 -23.01 -3.86
CA MET A 104 -1.64 -24.33 -4.48
C MET A 104 -0.76 -25.42 -3.86
N ARG A 105 0.16 -25.04 -2.97
CA ARG A 105 1.02 -25.96 -2.21
C ARG A 105 0.26 -26.64 -1.07
#